data_AF-A0A9Q1BAZ3-F1
#
_entry.id   AF-A0A9Q1BAZ3-F1
#
_cell.length_a   1.000
_cell.length_b   1.000
_cell.length_c   1.000
_cell.angle_alpha   90.00
_cell.angle_beta   90.00
_cell.angle_gamma   90.00
#
_symmetry.space_group_name_H-M   'P 1'
#
loop_
_entity.id
_entity.type
_entity.pdbx_description
1 polymer ?
#
loop_
_entity_poly.entity_id
_entity_poly.type
_entity_poly.pdbx_seq_one_letter_code
_entity_poly.pdbx_strand_id
1 'polypeptide(L)'
;MDVSKVLVLGSGSISIGHAGEFDYSGSQAIKALKALALSSQVLIEKSLLGWKKLEYEVVRDAADNCVTVCNMENLTTIRCVRHLGIVGECNIQYAPHPNSLEYCIIEVNARLSQSSALTSKATG
;
A
#
# COMPACT_ATOMS: atom_id res chain seq x y z
N MET A 1 -6.78 22.73 -1.58
CA MET A 1 -7.09 21.41 -2.17
C MET A 1 -8.31 20.90 -1.45
N ASP A 2 -9.41 20.70 -2.18
CA ASP A 2 -10.66 20.16 -1.62
C ASP A 2 -10.58 18.63 -1.70
N VAL A 3 -10.24 18.00 -0.58
CA VAL A 3 -10.07 16.54 -0.53
C VAL A 3 -11.45 15.92 -0.30
N SER A 4 -12.21 15.78 -1.39
CA SER A 4 -13.60 15.31 -1.33
C SER A 4 -13.75 13.82 -0.97
N LYS A 5 -12.67 13.04 -1.04
CA LYS A 5 -12.66 11.60 -0.74
C LYS A 5 -11.32 11.20 -0.14
N VAL A 6 -11.31 10.89 1.16
CA VAL A 6 -10.21 10.19 1.82
C VAL A 6 -10.64 8.75 2.06
N LEU A 7 -9.97 7.81 1.40
CA LEU A 7 -10.15 6.38 1.60
C LEU A 7 -9.17 5.93 2.70
N VAL A 8 -9.70 5.43 3.81
CA VAL A 8 -8.88 4.73 4.82
C VAL A 8 -8.96 3.25 4.57
N LEU A 9 -7.78 2.67 4.35
CA LEU A 9 -7.58 1.24 4.18
C LEU A 9 -7.08 0.72 5.53
N GLY A 10 -7.93 -0.06 6.21
CA GLY A 10 -7.56 -0.79 7.40
C GLY A 10 -7.59 -2.27 7.06
N SER A 11 -6.42 -2.91 7.02
CA SER A 11 -6.36 -4.37 7.08
C SER A 11 -6.44 -4.75 8.56
N GLY A 12 -7.40 -5.60 8.93
CA GLY A 12 -7.40 -6.25 10.24
C GLY A 12 -6.03 -6.84 10.56
N SER A 13 -5.74 -7.10 11.83
CA SER A 13 -4.40 -7.36 12.37
C SER A 13 -3.42 -8.05 11.40
N ILE A 14 -2.36 -7.37 10.97
CA ILE A 14 -1.34 -7.89 10.04
C ILE A 14 0.01 -8.02 10.76
N SER A 15 0.86 -8.96 10.35
CA SER A 15 2.19 -9.08 10.95
C SER A 15 3.21 -8.26 10.16
N ILE A 16 3.80 -7.22 10.79
CA ILE A 16 4.94 -6.47 10.26
C ILE A 16 6.16 -6.80 11.13
N GLY A 17 7.11 -7.57 10.58
CA GLY A 17 8.28 -8.04 11.33
C GLY A 17 7.91 -9.04 12.43
N HIS A 18 8.41 -8.85 13.65
CA HIS A 18 8.09 -9.68 14.84
C HIS A 18 6.92 -9.14 15.67
N ALA A 19 6.31 -8.01 15.27
CA ALA A 19 5.19 -7.41 15.95
C ALA A 19 3.88 -7.67 15.18
N GLY A 20 2.82 -7.99 15.91
CA GLY A 20 1.47 -7.93 15.37
C GLY A 20 1.04 -6.47 15.31
N GLU A 21 0.85 -5.94 14.11
CA GLU A 21 0.10 -4.71 13.94
C GLU A 21 -1.36 -5.09 14.17
N PHE A 22 -1.86 -4.91 15.40
CA PHE A 22 -3.30 -4.83 15.61
C PHE A 22 -3.78 -3.59 14.88
N ASP A 23 -4.91 -3.67 14.18
CA ASP A 23 -5.57 -2.61 13.41
C ASP A 23 -6.09 -1.46 14.34
N TYR A 24 -5.16 -0.88 15.08
CA TYR A 24 -5.30 0.30 15.91
C TYR A 24 -5.33 1.54 15.02
N SER A 25 -4.72 1.46 13.83
CA SER A 25 -4.69 2.54 12.84
C SER A 25 -6.06 2.74 12.18
N GLY A 26 -6.78 1.69 11.76
CA GLY A 26 -8.10 1.83 11.13
C GLY A 26 -9.15 2.42 12.08
N SER A 27 -9.28 1.87 13.29
CA SER A 27 -10.27 2.32 14.29
C SER A 27 -9.98 3.73 14.85
N GLN A 28 -8.71 4.09 15.06
CA GLN A 28 -8.33 5.45 15.47
C GLN A 28 -8.38 6.45 14.31
N ALA A 29 -8.01 6.03 13.09
CA ALA A 29 -8.16 6.86 11.89
C ALA A 29 -9.63 7.16 11.60
N ILE A 30 -10.55 6.21 11.81
CA ILE A 30 -11.99 6.46 11.72
C ILE A 30 -12.45 7.48 12.77
N LYS A 31 -11.99 7.36 14.03
CA LYS A 31 -12.30 8.37 15.07
C LYS A 31 -11.75 9.75 14.71
N ALA A 32 -10.52 9.82 14.22
CA ALA A 32 -9.87 11.06 13.81
C ALA A 32 -10.54 11.69 12.58
N LEU A 33 -10.90 10.90 11.58
CA LEU A 33 -11.55 11.39 10.36
C LEU A 33 -13.00 11.80 10.57
N LYS A 34 -13.74 11.10 11.45
CA LYS A 34 -15.05 11.59 11.94
C LYS A 34 -14.90 12.93 12.66
N ALA A 35 -13.89 13.07 13.52
CA ALA A 35 -13.64 14.32 14.25
C ALA A 35 -13.23 15.47 13.32
N LEU A 36 -12.56 15.19 12.21
CA LEU A 36 -12.07 16.18 11.25
C LEU A 36 -13.00 16.41 10.04
N ALA A 37 -14.09 15.64 9.91
CA ALA A 37 -15.04 15.69 8.77
C ALA A 37 -14.39 15.53 7.37
N LEU A 38 -13.26 14.82 7.28
CA LEU A 38 -12.46 14.71 6.05
C LEU A 38 -12.87 13.56 5.13
N SER A 39 -13.75 12.65 5.57
CA SER A 39 -14.20 11.53 4.74
C SER A 39 -15.56 11.00 5.15
N SER A 40 -16.36 10.63 4.15
CA SER A 40 -17.70 10.05 4.29
C SER A 40 -17.74 8.55 4.00
N GLN A 41 -16.60 7.88 3.79
CA GLN A 41 -16.55 6.50 3.33
C GLN A 41 -15.55 5.66 4.12
N VAL A 42 -16.02 4.48 4.56
CA VAL A 42 -15.22 3.46 5.26
C VAL A 42 -15.33 2.15 4.47
N LEU A 43 -14.19 1.48 4.26
CA LEU A 43 -14.12 0.13 3.72
C LEU A 43 -13.92 -0.86 4.88
N ILE A 44 -14.69 -1.94 4.90
CA ILE A 44 -14.56 -3.03 5.87
C ILE A 44 -14.20 -4.29 5.11
N GLU A 45 -13.04 -4.88 5.40
CA GLU A 45 -12.53 -6.08 4.74
C GLU A 45 -12.40 -7.27 5.69
N LYS A 46 -12.21 -8.47 5.12
CA LYS A 46 -11.94 -9.69 5.88
C LYS A 46 -10.56 -9.58 6.54
N SER A 47 -10.45 -10.07 7.78
CA SER A 47 -9.17 -10.17 8.48
C SER A 47 -8.17 -11.05 7.72
N LEU A 48 -6.93 -10.55 7.59
CA LEU A 48 -5.78 -11.25 7.01
C LEU A 48 -4.75 -11.66 8.09
N LEU A 49 -5.23 -11.92 9.32
CA LEU A 49 -4.36 -12.31 10.44
C LEU A 49 -3.47 -13.49 10.08
N GLY A 50 -2.17 -13.33 10.36
CA GLY A 50 -1.13 -14.33 10.07
C GLY A 50 -0.53 -14.24 8.67
N TRP A 51 -1.07 -13.38 7.80
CA TRP A 51 -0.46 -13.08 6.50
C TRP A 51 0.63 -12.04 6.70
N LYS A 52 1.73 -12.17 5.94
CA LYS A 52 2.84 -11.22 6.00
C LYS A 52 2.60 -10.10 5.02
N LYS A 53 2.88 -8.86 5.43
CA LYS A 53 2.85 -7.72 4.51
C LYS A 53 4.12 -7.69 3.65
N LEU A 54 3.94 -7.43 2.36
CA LEU A 54 5.02 -7.20 1.41
C LEU A 54 4.80 -5.87 0.71
N GLU A 55 5.85 -5.06 0.60
CA GLU A 55 5.79 -3.75 -0.04
C GLU A 55 6.66 -3.73 -1.30
N TYR A 56 6.11 -3.17 -2.37
CA TYR A 56 6.81 -2.95 -3.63
C TYR A 56 6.85 -1.46 -3.94
N GLU A 57 8.05 -0.92 -4.06
CA GLU A 57 8.28 0.40 -4.65
C GLU A 57 8.36 0.25 -6.16
N VAL A 58 7.68 1.13 -6.88
CA VAL A 58 7.60 1.09 -8.35
C VAL A 58 7.79 2.50 -8.87
N VAL A 59 8.57 2.62 -9.93
CA VAL A 59 8.73 3.87 -10.67
C VAL A 59 8.32 3.63 -12.11
N ARG A 60 7.41 4.46 -12.62
CA ARG A 60 7.00 4.46 -14.02
C ARG A 60 7.23 5.83 -14.63
N ASP A 61 8.01 5.91 -15.70
CA ASP A 61 8.23 7.17 -16.40
C ASP A 61 7.14 7.47 -17.46
N ALA A 62 7.24 8.64 -18.09
CA ALA A 62 6.32 9.06 -19.15
C ALA A 62 6.48 8.28 -20.46
N ALA A 63 7.58 7.54 -20.62
CA ALA A 63 7.84 6.68 -21.78
C ALA A 63 7.35 5.23 -21.56
N ASP A 64 6.61 4.98 -20.47
CA ASP A 64 6.10 3.67 -20.04
C ASP A 64 7.17 2.65 -19.59
N ASN A 65 8.38 3.12 -19.31
CA ASN A 65 9.37 2.29 -18.61
C ASN A 65 8.95 2.17 -17.16
N CYS A 66 8.77 0.94 -16.69
CA CYS A 66 8.27 0.64 -15.36
C CYS A 66 9.21 -0.32 -14.66
N VAL A 67 9.79 0.11 -13.55
CA VAL A 67 10.76 -0.66 -12.77
C VAL A 67 10.26 -0.86 -11.36
N THR A 68 10.52 -2.03 -10.82
CA THR A 68 10.21 -2.36 -9.43
C THR A 68 11.49 -2.20 -8.62
N VAL A 69 11.52 -1.32 -7.63
CA VAL A 69 12.70 -1.04 -6.80
C VAL A 69 12.77 -2.05 -5.65
N CYS A 70 12.91 -3.33 -6.00
CA CYS A 70 13.15 -4.41 -5.04
C CYS A 70 13.72 -5.65 -5.77
N ASN A 71 14.24 -6.62 -5.01
CA ASN A 71 14.89 -7.83 -5.56
C ASN A 71 13.94 -8.83 -6.27
N MET A 72 12.66 -8.49 -6.49
CA MET A 72 11.69 -9.37 -7.16
C MET A 72 10.84 -8.56 -8.14
N GLU A 73 10.98 -8.81 -9.44
CA GLU A 73 10.03 -8.28 -10.41
C GLU A 73 8.68 -8.99 -10.27
N ASN A 74 7.61 -8.20 -10.08
CA ASN A 74 6.25 -8.72 -9.99
C ASN A 74 5.41 -8.14 -11.15
N LEU A 75 5.05 -8.98 -12.12
CA LEU A 75 4.28 -8.55 -13.29
C LEU A 75 2.90 -7.99 -12.93
N THR A 76 2.27 -8.48 -11.85
CA THR A 76 1.00 -7.92 -11.37
C THR A 76 1.19 -6.49 -10.90
N THR A 77 2.27 -6.20 -10.17
CA THR A 77 2.62 -4.84 -9.73
C THR A 77 2.71 -3.89 -10.91
N ILE A 78 3.49 -4.26 -11.94
CA ILE A 78 3.65 -3.43 -13.14
C ILE A 78 2.32 -3.22 -13.86
N ARG A 79 1.50 -4.28 -13.99
CA ARG A 79 0.17 -4.19 -14.60
C ARG A 79 -0.77 -3.29 -13.80
N CYS A 80 -0.74 -3.36 -12.48
CA CYS A 80 -1.53 -2.51 -11.59
C CYS A 80 -1.17 -1.03 -11.78
N VAL A 81 0.12 -0.69 -11.73
CA VAL A 81 0.62 0.69 -11.95
C VAL A 81 0.18 1.23 -13.31
N ARG A 82 0.33 0.45 -14.37
CA ARG A 82 -0.11 0.83 -15.72
C ARG A 82 -1.62 1.03 -15.80
N HIS A 83 -2.40 0.12 -15.22
CA HIS A 83 -3.86 0.19 -15.24
C HIS A 83 -4.40 1.40 -14.46
N LEU A 84 -3.76 1.74 -13.33
CA LEU A 84 -4.09 2.94 -12.55
C LEU A 84 -3.58 4.25 -13.20
N GLY A 85 -2.81 4.16 -14.29
CA GLY A 85 -2.30 5.33 -15.00
C GLY A 85 -1.21 6.11 -14.24
N ILE A 86 -0.56 5.49 -13.26
CA ILE A 86 0.44 6.16 -12.41
C ILE A 86 1.69 6.48 -13.25
N VAL A 87 2.16 7.73 -13.17
CA VAL A 87 3.44 8.19 -13.71
C VAL A 87 4.19 8.86 -12.57
N GLY A 88 5.43 8.44 -12.32
CA GLY A 88 6.22 8.74 -11.14
C GLY A 88 6.38 7.53 -10.22
N GLU A 89 6.53 7.79 -8.92
CA GLU A 89 6.73 6.76 -7.91
C GLU A 89 5.42 6.35 -7.22
N CYS A 90 5.29 5.06 -6.90
CA CYS A 90 4.26 4.56 -6.01
C CYS A 90 4.74 3.38 -5.17
N ASN A 91 4.07 3.17 -4.04
CA ASN A 91 4.21 1.99 -3.20
C ASN A 91 2.94 1.14 -3.29
N ILE A 92 3.09 -0.17 -3.52
CA ILE A 92 1.98 -1.13 -3.52
C ILE A 92 2.22 -2.15 -2.42
N GLN A 93 1.19 -2.36 -1.60
CA GLN A 93 1.24 -3.30 -0.48
C GLN A 93 0.43 -4.55 -0.80
N TYR A 94 1.00 -5.69 -0.47
CA TYR A 94 0.42 -7.01 -0.68
C TYR A 94 0.37 -7.79 0.62
N ALA A 95 -0.60 -8.69 0.71
CA ALA A 95 -0.63 -9.78 1.68
C ALA A 95 -0.67 -11.11 0.91
N PRO A 96 0.46 -11.82 0.76
CA PRO A 96 0.47 -13.22 0.32
C PRO A 96 -0.08 -14.17 1.38
N HIS A 97 -0.82 -15.18 0.93
CA HIS A 97 -1.29 -16.28 1.76
C HIS A 97 -0.09 -17.11 2.25
N PRO A 98 -0.01 -17.48 3.54
CA PRO A 98 1.19 -18.15 4.08
C PRO A 98 1.49 -19.51 3.44
N ASN A 99 0.45 -20.21 2.96
CA ASN A 99 0.55 -21.59 2.48
C ASN A 99 0.05 -21.79 1.02
N SER A 100 -0.19 -20.71 0.27
CA SER A 100 -0.69 -20.80 -1.12
C SER A 100 -0.11 -19.69 -1.99
N LEU A 101 -0.40 -19.73 -3.29
CA LEU A 101 0.00 -18.68 -4.24
C LEU A 101 -1.00 -17.51 -4.29
N GLU A 102 -2.04 -17.54 -3.46
CA GLU A 102 -3.01 -16.45 -3.37
C GLU A 102 -2.38 -15.23 -2.67
N TYR A 103 -2.80 -14.05 -3.09
CA TYR A 103 -2.43 -12.80 -2.44
C TYR A 103 -3.55 -11.77 -2.59
N CYS A 104 -3.57 -10.80 -1.69
CA CYS A 104 -4.42 -9.63 -1.78
C CYS A 104 -3.54 -8.38 -2.00
N ILE A 105 -4.02 -7.43 -2.80
CA ILE A 105 -3.49 -6.06 -2.82
C ILE A 105 -4.20 -5.32 -1.70
N ILE A 106 -3.45 -4.76 -0.76
CA ILE A 106 -3.99 -4.02 0.40
C ILE A 106 -4.21 -2.55 0.00
N GLU A 107 -3.17 -1.91 -0.53
CA GLU A 107 -3.24 -0.51 -0.92
C GLU A 107 -2.22 -0.14 -2.01
N VAL A 108 -2.53 0.94 -2.72
CA VAL A 108 -1.62 1.61 -3.67
C VAL A 108 -1.51 3.07 -3.28
N ASN A 109 -0.31 3.50 -2.92
CA ASN A 109 0.02 4.88 -2.61
C ASN A 109 0.73 5.51 -3.81
N ALA A 110 0.00 6.28 -4.62
CA ALA A 110 0.57 7.05 -5.74
C ALA A 110 1.24 8.35 -5.26
N ARG A 111 2.27 8.21 -4.42
CA ARG A 111 3.05 9.32 -3.85
C ARG A 111 4.45 8.83 -3.50
N LEU A 112 5.38 9.79 -3.41
CA LEU A 112 6.67 9.58 -2.74
C LEU A 112 6.43 9.05 -1.33
N SER A 113 7.02 7.89 -1.04
CA SER A 113 6.96 7.28 0.27
C SER A 113 8.22 7.63 1.07
N GLN A 114 8.16 7.60 2.41
CA GLN A 114 9.38 7.76 3.23
C GLN A 114 10.39 6.65 2.93
N SER A 115 9.90 5.46 2.58
CA SER A 115 10.65 4.33 2.09
C SER A 115 11.42 4.69 0.81
N SER A 116 10.81 5.40 -0.15
CA SER A 116 11.50 5.90 -1.36
C SER A 116 12.74 6.75 -1.02
N ALA A 117 12.68 7.56 0.04
CA ALA A 117 13.81 8.39 0.48
C ALA A 117 14.92 7.58 1.17
N LEU A 118 14.57 6.49 1.86
CA LEU A 118 15.51 5.53 2.42
C LEU A 118 16.14 4.68 1.31
N THR A 119 15.35 4.21 0.35
CA THR A 119 15.79 3.45 -0.82
C THR A 119 16.71 4.28 -1.69
N SER A 120 16.38 5.56 -1.94
CA SER A 120 17.26 6.50 -2.64
C SER A 120 18.61 6.74 -1.95
N LYS A 121 18.71 6.55 -0.62
CA LYS A 121 19.98 6.62 0.13
C LYS A 121 20.72 5.28 0.21
N ALA A 122 20.03 4.18 -0.08
CA ALA A 122 20.59 2.83 -0.06
C ALA A 122 21.09 2.40 -1.45
N THR A 123 20.49 2.94 -2.51
CA THR A 123 20.87 2.71 -3.92
C THR A 123 21.73 3.84 -4.50
N GLY A 124 22.04 4.87 -3.70
CA GLY A 124 22.95 5.97 -4.00
C GLY A 124 23.80 6.35 -2.79
#